data_AF-A0A291FEC5-F1
#
_entry.id   AF-A0A291FEC5-F1
#
_cell.length_a   1.000
_cell.length_b   1.000
_cell.length_c   1.000
_cell.angle_alpha   90.00
_cell.angle_beta   90.00
_cell.angle_gamma   90.00
#
_symmetry.space_group_name_H-M   'P 1'
#
loop_
_entity.id
_entity.type
_entity.pdbx_description
1 polymer ?
#
loop_
_entity_poly.entity_id
_entity_poly.type
_entity_poly.pdbx_seq_one_letter_code
_entity_poly.pdbx_strand_id
1 'polypeptide(L)'
;MYAFAPNTPFTASKAVVGKTSFTSPLPAQSESRPTAAPTMVLRTVLRSPVPSGAATVYGYVGRGNISVILAKADEYMAKSVRKQYLAKSNPYGTFGVQCTEGSVKFAADFSRIRALNAEFRAKLGSASKKTFDMYENRKNAISNSHGCHHEETQFVGYKGVSSMYNVSKSEASGSCSRYASPETVVEAAMLRFMDIQVKMAANPTGVYNISCNEGAARGQAEDVRVAALNAAFRQGQKSLGKLLDEKYQQKKQGYSFAHGCNYEEGLINKYPALGAAFRSKSYGY
;
A
#
# COMPACT_ATOMS: atom_id res chain seq x y z
N MET A 1 -17.76 44.46 -14.34
CA MET A 1 -18.98 44.16 -15.12
C MET A 1 -19.89 43.29 -14.26
N TYR A 2 -21.11 43.75 -14.05
CA TYR A 2 -22.13 43.19 -13.16
C TYR A 2 -22.89 42.01 -13.81
N ALA A 3 -23.33 41.09 -12.95
CA ALA A 3 -24.58 40.31 -13.00
C ALA A 3 -24.66 39.10 -13.97
N PHE A 4 -25.49 38.05 -13.77
CA PHE A 4 -26.70 37.85 -12.98
C PHE A 4 -26.81 36.38 -12.51
N ALA A 5 -27.29 36.17 -11.28
CA ALA A 5 -27.94 34.94 -10.84
C ALA A 5 -29.48 35.16 -10.87
N PRO A 6 -30.31 34.20 -11.30
CA PRO A 6 -31.75 34.36 -11.25
C PRO A 6 -32.31 33.97 -9.87
N ASN A 7 -32.87 34.97 -9.18
CA ASN A 7 -33.85 34.81 -8.11
C ASN A 7 -35.25 34.67 -8.74
N THR A 8 -36.01 33.64 -8.37
CA THR A 8 -37.47 33.65 -8.56
C THR A 8 -38.19 33.39 -7.23
N PRO A 9 -39.09 34.29 -6.79
CA PRO A 9 -39.86 34.12 -5.56
C PRO A 9 -41.06 33.18 -5.76
N PHE A 10 -41.30 32.29 -4.80
CA PHE A 10 -42.52 31.50 -4.71
C PHE A 10 -43.63 32.35 -4.08
N THR A 11 -44.61 32.77 -4.89
CA THR A 11 -45.89 33.32 -4.42
C THR A 11 -46.95 32.22 -4.41
N ALA A 12 -47.53 31.96 -3.24
CA ALA A 12 -48.60 30.97 -3.06
C ALA A 12 -49.95 31.51 -3.55
N SER A 13 -50.50 30.94 -4.63
CA SER A 13 -51.90 31.15 -5.02
C SER A 13 -52.80 30.11 -4.33
N LYS A 14 -53.73 30.56 -3.49
CA LYS A 14 -54.82 29.71 -2.96
C LYS A 14 -55.79 29.36 -4.09
N ALA A 15 -55.91 28.07 -4.41
CA ALA A 15 -56.97 27.58 -5.29
C ALA A 15 -58.27 27.37 -4.49
N VAL A 16 -59.33 28.04 -4.94
CA VAL A 16 -60.71 27.90 -4.45
C VAL A 16 -61.25 26.54 -4.89
N VAL A 17 -61.69 25.73 -3.93
CA VAL A 17 -62.32 24.42 -4.20
C VAL A 17 -63.77 24.65 -4.61
N GLY A 18 -64.05 24.48 -5.90
CA GLY A 18 -65.41 24.36 -6.43
C GLY A 18 -66.05 23.05 -5.94
N LYS A 19 -67.25 23.15 -5.36
CA LYS A 19 -68.08 21.99 -5.03
C LYS A 19 -68.65 21.41 -6.32
N THR A 20 -68.26 20.19 -6.68
CA THR A 20 -69.08 19.33 -7.54
C THR A 20 -69.07 17.91 -7.01
N SER A 21 -70.25 17.44 -6.65
CA SER A 21 -70.60 16.10 -6.25
C SER A 21 -70.66 15.19 -7.48
N PHE A 22 -69.72 14.25 -7.58
CA PHE A 22 -69.93 13.00 -8.30
C PHE A 22 -69.44 11.86 -7.42
N THR A 23 -70.41 11.15 -6.85
CA THR A 23 -70.25 9.92 -6.10
C THR A 23 -69.97 8.77 -7.07
N SER A 24 -68.73 8.29 -7.08
CA SER A 24 -68.42 6.91 -7.40
C SER A 24 -67.68 6.33 -6.19
N PRO A 25 -68.15 5.23 -5.59
CA PRO A 25 -67.38 4.58 -4.53
C PRO A 25 -66.08 4.08 -5.16
N LEU A 26 -64.94 4.65 -4.72
CA LEU A 26 -63.64 4.04 -4.94
C LEU A 26 -63.74 2.59 -4.45
N PRO A 27 -63.34 1.58 -5.24
CA PRO A 27 -63.24 0.23 -4.73
C PRO A 27 -62.34 0.28 -3.50
N ALA A 28 -62.83 -0.25 -2.38
CA ALA A 28 -62.02 -0.39 -1.18
C ALA A 28 -60.77 -1.18 -1.58
N GLN A 29 -59.63 -0.50 -1.68
CA GLN A 29 -58.35 -1.19 -1.73
C GLN A 29 -58.13 -1.80 -0.35
N SER A 30 -58.69 -3.00 -0.16
CA SER A 30 -58.17 -3.96 0.79
C SER A 30 -56.88 -4.53 0.22
N GLU A 31 -55.81 -3.74 0.24
CA GLU A 31 -54.47 -4.30 0.26
C GLU A 31 -53.77 -3.70 1.46
N SER A 32 -53.65 -4.51 2.52
CA SER A 32 -52.68 -4.29 3.56
C SER A 32 -51.30 -4.24 2.90
N ARG A 33 -50.84 -3.05 2.52
CA ARG A 33 -49.49 -2.85 2.05
C ARG A 33 -48.57 -3.39 3.15
N PRO A 34 -47.75 -4.43 2.92
CA PRO A 34 -46.93 -4.97 3.98
C PRO A 34 -45.95 -3.87 4.40
N THR A 35 -46.19 -3.26 5.57
CA THR A 35 -45.17 -2.49 6.27
C THR A 35 -44.07 -3.49 6.60
N ALA A 36 -43.04 -3.54 5.76
CA ALA A 36 -41.89 -4.40 5.95
C ALA A 36 -41.20 -3.98 7.24
N ALA A 37 -41.51 -4.67 8.34
CA ALA A 37 -40.80 -4.50 9.59
C ALA A 37 -39.31 -4.77 9.30
N PRO A 38 -38.38 -3.93 9.81
CA PRO A 38 -36.96 -4.17 9.61
C PRO A 38 -36.64 -5.58 10.11
N THR A 39 -35.98 -6.35 9.25
CA THR A 39 -35.61 -7.73 9.53
C THR A 39 -34.83 -7.80 10.85
N MET A 40 -34.92 -8.93 11.54
CA MET A 40 -34.21 -9.12 12.81
C MET A 40 -32.70 -8.87 12.69
N VAL A 41 -32.13 -9.04 11.49
CA VAL A 41 -30.74 -8.69 11.14
C VAL A 41 -30.50 -7.17 11.19
N LEU A 42 -31.38 -6.35 10.64
CA LEU A 42 -31.25 -4.88 10.72
C LEU A 42 -31.34 -4.40 12.18
N ARG A 43 -32.21 -5.03 12.97
CA ARG A 43 -32.40 -4.70 14.39
C ARG A 43 -31.23 -5.11 15.28
N THR A 44 -30.45 -6.12 14.90
CA THR A 44 -29.27 -6.56 15.67
C THR A 44 -28.03 -5.72 15.36
N VAL A 45 -27.89 -5.16 14.15
CA VAL A 45 -26.79 -4.25 13.78
C VAL A 45 -26.88 -2.91 14.50
N LEU A 46 -28.08 -2.45 14.85
CA LEU A 46 -28.33 -1.17 15.53
C LEU A 46 -28.22 -1.24 17.07
N ARG A 47 -27.85 -2.39 17.64
CA ARG A 47 -27.75 -2.55 19.11
C ARG A 47 -26.44 -1.97 19.63
N SER A 48 -26.52 -1.25 20.75
CA SER A 48 -25.33 -0.78 21.47
C SER A 48 -24.50 -1.95 21.99
N PRO A 49 -23.16 -1.92 21.87
CA PRO A 49 -22.32 -2.94 22.45
C PRO A 49 -22.45 -2.93 23.97
N VAL A 50 -22.82 -4.06 24.57
CA VAL A 50 -23.00 -4.21 26.02
C VAL A 50 -21.66 -4.65 26.66
N PRO A 51 -21.15 -3.93 27.68
CA PRO A 51 -19.86 -4.23 28.29
C PRO A 51 -20.01 -5.21 29.46
N SER A 52 -20.35 -6.49 29.24
CA SER A 52 -20.21 -7.51 30.31
C SER A 52 -20.16 -8.95 29.81
N GLY A 53 -19.37 -9.76 30.54
CA GLY A 53 -18.87 -11.10 30.22
C GLY A 53 -19.88 -12.26 30.08
N ALA A 54 -21.16 -12.00 29.80
CA ALA A 54 -22.13 -13.05 29.44
C ALA A 54 -22.36 -13.17 27.91
N ALA A 55 -21.68 -12.35 27.11
CA ALA A 55 -21.86 -12.26 25.67
C ALA A 55 -20.77 -13.02 24.90
N THR A 56 -20.74 -14.35 24.99
CA THR A 56 -19.89 -15.17 24.10
C THR A 56 -20.29 -15.03 22.63
N VAL A 57 -21.55 -14.66 22.34
CA VAL A 57 -22.06 -14.42 20.98
C VAL A 57 -22.02 -12.93 20.58
N TYR A 58 -22.40 -11.99 21.47
CA TYR A 58 -22.37 -10.54 21.16
C TYR A 58 -20.99 -9.88 21.33
N GLY A 59 -20.13 -10.43 22.20
CA GLY A 59 -18.72 -10.05 22.28
C GLY A 59 -17.95 -10.45 21.02
N TYR A 60 -18.40 -11.49 20.30
CA TYR A 60 -17.86 -11.88 18.99
C TYR A 60 -18.28 -10.91 17.88
N VAL A 61 -19.54 -10.43 17.88
CA VAL A 61 -20.01 -9.40 16.93
C VAL A 61 -19.34 -8.04 17.21
N GLY A 62 -19.21 -7.65 18.47
CA GLY A 62 -18.50 -6.43 18.89
C GLY A 62 -16.98 -6.48 18.61
N ARG A 63 -16.28 -7.56 18.98
CA ARG A 63 -14.84 -7.74 18.68
C ARG A 63 -14.57 -7.97 17.20
N GLY A 64 -15.49 -8.65 16.49
CA GLY A 64 -15.47 -8.76 15.03
C GLY A 64 -15.54 -7.39 14.37
N ASN A 65 -16.48 -6.55 14.80
CA ASN A 65 -16.61 -5.18 14.28
C ASN A 65 -15.39 -4.30 14.64
N ILE A 66 -14.86 -4.40 15.87
CA ILE A 66 -13.64 -3.65 16.26
C ILE A 66 -12.44 -4.10 15.43
N SER A 67 -12.24 -5.39 15.20
CA SER A 67 -11.11 -5.88 14.38
C SER A 67 -11.23 -5.47 12.91
N VAL A 68 -12.44 -5.42 12.36
CA VAL A 68 -12.71 -4.87 11.02
C VAL A 68 -12.44 -3.36 10.96
N ILE A 69 -12.85 -2.60 11.98
CA ILE A 69 -12.57 -1.16 12.08
C ILE A 69 -11.06 -0.92 12.15
N LEU A 70 -10.33 -1.65 12.99
CA LEU A 70 -8.88 -1.55 13.11
C LEU A 70 -8.16 -1.96 11.83
N ALA A 71 -8.64 -2.99 11.12
CA ALA A 71 -8.08 -3.37 9.82
C ALA A 71 -8.30 -2.29 8.75
N LYS A 72 -9.45 -1.59 8.78
CA LYS A 72 -9.71 -0.45 7.88
C LYS A 72 -8.90 0.78 8.26
N ALA A 73 -8.69 1.02 9.55
CA ALA A 73 -7.78 2.05 10.03
C ALA A 73 -6.34 1.78 9.56
N ASP A 74 -5.86 0.54 9.69
CA ASP A 74 -4.54 0.11 9.18
C ASP A 74 -4.41 0.38 7.67
N GLU A 75 -5.42 -0.01 6.89
CA GLU A 75 -5.45 0.24 5.45
C GLU A 75 -5.38 1.75 5.11
N TYR A 76 -6.09 2.59 5.87
CA TYR A 76 -6.07 4.04 5.69
C TYR A 76 -4.72 4.65 6.06
N MET A 77 -4.15 4.28 7.21
CA MET A 77 -2.84 4.78 7.66
C MET A 77 -1.70 4.32 6.75
N ALA A 78 -1.75 3.07 6.27
CA ALA A 78 -0.81 2.57 5.29
C ALA A 78 -0.85 3.38 3.98
N LYS A 79 -2.06 3.77 3.54
CA LYS A 79 -2.24 4.67 2.38
C LYS A 79 -1.76 6.09 2.66
N SER A 80 -1.96 6.63 3.86
CA SER A 80 -1.48 7.98 4.20
C SER A 80 0.04 8.06 4.21
N VAL A 81 0.71 7.06 4.78
CA VAL A 81 2.17 6.92 4.74
C VAL A 81 2.66 6.88 3.30
N ARG A 82 2.08 6.03 2.46
CA ARG A 82 2.44 5.96 1.04
C ARG A 82 2.27 7.30 0.32
N LYS A 83 1.17 8.02 0.57
CA LYS A 83 0.92 9.34 -0.05
C LYS A 83 1.98 10.37 0.37
N GLN A 84 2.39 10.39 1.64
CA GLN A 84 3.42 11.30 2.12
C GLN A 84 4.76 11.05 1.42
N TYR A 85 5.16 9.79 1.27
CA TYR A 85 6.40 9.44 0.58
C TYR A 85 6.34 9.64 -0.95
N LEU A 86 5.17 9.47 -1.57
CA LEU A 86 4.96 9.84 -2.97
C LEU A 86 5.01 11.36 -3.19
N ALA A 87 4.56 12.16 -2.22
CA ALA A 87 4.71 13.60 -2.27
C ALA A 87 6.19 14.01 -2.18
N LYS A 88 7.00 13.27 -1.39
CA LYS A 88 8.45 13.47 -1.32
C LYS A 88 9.16 13.23 -2.65
N SER A 89 8.67 12.33 -3.50
CA SER A 89 9.27 12.11 -4.83
C SER A 89 8.91 13.18 -5.86
N ASN A 90 7.88 14.01 -5.61
CA ASN A 90 7.44 15.12 -6.47
C ASN A 90 7.22 16.42 -5.67
N PRO A 91 8.28 17.02 -5.07
CA PRO A 91 8.13 18.11 -4.11
C PRO A 91 7.61 19.42 -4.73
N TYR A 92 7.82 19.63 -6.03
CA TYR A 92 7.48 20.88 -6.74
C TYR A 92 6.19 20.79 -7.56
N GLY A 93 5.39 19.73 -7.38
CA GLY A 93 4.16 19.52 -8.15
C GLY A 93 4.36 19.05 -9.59
N THR A 94 5.61 18.96 -10.07
CA THR A 94 5.96 18.35 -11.35
C THR A 94 6.45 16.91 -11.14
N PHE A 95 6.01 16.00 -11.99
CA PHE A 95 6.41 14.59 -11.91
C PHE A 95 7.83 14.40 -12.42
N GLY A 96 8.70 13.84 -11.57
CA GLY A 96 10.06 13.47 -11.97
C GLY A 96 10.13 12.13 -12.71
N VAL A 97 11.30 11.82 -13.28
CA VAL A 97 11.56 10.56 -14.01
C VAL A 97 11.33 9.29 -13.17
N GLN A 98 11.42 9.39 -11.84
CA GLN A 98 11.24 8.29 -10.90
C GLN A 98 9.79 7.77 -10.85
N CYS A 99 8.81 8.62 -11.12
CA CYS A 99 7.39 8.30 -10.98
C CYS A 99 6.77 7.80 -12.29
N THR A 100 7.57 7.52 -13.31
CA THR A 100 7.02 7.10 -14.62
C THR A 100 6.70 5.60 -14.63
N GLU A 101 5.44 5.28 -14.91
CA GLU A 101 4.92 3.92 -14.87
C GLU A 101 5.17 3.10 -16.15
N GLY A 102 5.47 3.76 -17.27
CA GLY A 102 5.72 3.13 -18.56
C GLY A 102 6.21 4.11 -19.62
N SER A 103 6.89 3.60 -20.66
CA SER A 103 7.37 4.39 -21.80
C SER A 103 6.50 4.24 -23.05
N VAL A 104 5.73 3.16 -23.14
CA VAL A 104 4.88 2.85 -24.30
C VAL A 104 3.40 2.92 -23.92
N LYS A 105 2.53 3.05 -24.93
CA LYS A 105 1.07 3.03 -24.75
C LYS A 105 0.67 1.74 -23.99
N PHE A 106 -0.29 1.86 -23.08
CA PHE A 106 -0.81 0.77 -22.25
C PHE A 106 0.16 0.14 -21.22
N ALA A 107 1.44 0.52 -21.18
CA ALA A 107 2.38 -0.02 -20.19
C ALA A 107 1.96 0.27 -18.74
N ALA A 108 1.31 1.40 -18.48
CA ALA A 108 0.77 1.74 -17.17
C ALA A 108 -0.40 0.82 -16.76
N ASP A 109 -1.26 0.42 -17.69
CA ASP A 109 -2.36 -0.51 -17.41
C ASP A 109 -1.82 -1.92 -17.12
N PHE A 110 -0.80 -2.35 -17.86
CA PHE A 110 -0.11 -3.61 -17.58
C PHE A 110 0.57 -3.62 -16.21
N SER A 111 1.25 -2.52 -15.83
CA SER A 111 1.90 -2.40 -14.53
C SER A 111 0.88 -2.42 -13.38
N ARG A 112 -0.30 -1.80 -13.57
CA ARG A 112 -1.43 -1.87 -12.65
C ARG A 112 -1.95 -3.29 -12.47
N ILE A 113 -2.24 -4.00 -13.56
CA ILE A 113 -2.76 -5.39 -13.51
C ILE A 113 -1.75 -6.30 -12.81
N ARG A 114 -0.46 -6.14 -13.12
CA ARG A 114 0.62 -6.86 -12.44
C ARG A 114 0.64 -6.58 -10.94
N ALA A 115 0.52 -5.32 -10.53
CA ALA A 115 0.51 -4.94 -9.12
C ALA A 115 -0.67 -5.58 -8.37
N LEU A 116 -1.87 -5.61 -8.98
CA LEU A 116 -3.04 -6.27 -8.41
C LEU A 116 -2.84 -7.80 -8.28
N ASN A 117 -2.25 -8.43 -9.29
CA ASN A 117 -1.93 -9.86 -9.24
C ASN A 117 -0.87 -10.18 -8.18
N ALA A 118 0.14 -9.33 -8.01
CA ALA A 118 1.14 -9.47 -6.97
C ALA A 118 0.52 -9.33 -5.56
N GLU A 119 -0.41 -8.38 -5.38
CA GLU A 119 -1.16 -8.22 -4.13
C GLU A 119 -2.02 -9.45 -3.81
N PHE A 120 -2.71 -10.00 -4.82
CA PHE A 120 -3.48 -11.23 -4.66
C PHE A 120 -2.58 -12.40 -4.22
N ARG A 121 -1.42 -12.57 -4.86
CA ARG A 121 -0.44 -13.60 -4.51
C ARG A 121 0.15 -13.42 -3.12
N ALA A 122 0.43 -12.19 -2.70
CA ALA A 122 0.90 -11.92 -1.34
C ALA A 122 -0.13 -12.40 -0.28
N LYS A 123 -1.44 -12.32 -0.58
CA LYS A 123 -2.51 -12.83 0.29
C LYS A 123 -2.58 -14.36 0.30
N LEU A 124 -2.09 -15.06 -0.71
CA LEU A 124 -2.04 -16.52 -0.78
C LEU A 124 -0.89 -17.14 0.02
N GLY A 125 0.04 -16.34 0.55
CA GLY A 125 1.14 -16.83 1.39
C GLY A 125 0.64 -17.62 2.61
N SER A 126 1.47 -18.58 3.06
CA SER A 126 1.18 -19.39 4.25
C SER A 126 1.07 -18.52 5.52
N ALA A 127 0.37 -19.03 6.54
CA ALA A 127 0.23 -18.33 7.81
C ALA A 127 1.60 -18.02 8.45
N SER A 128 2.52 -19.00 8.42
CA SER A 128 3.89 -18.85 8.93
C SER A 128 4.65 -17.71 8.23
N LYS A 129 4.57 -17.64 6.89
CA LYS A 129 5.21 -16.56 6.12
C LYS A 129 4.62 -15.19 6.49
N LYS A 130 3.29 -15.10 6.59
CA LYS A 130 2.62 -13.85 6.98
C LYS A 130 3.01 -13.37 8.38
N THR A 131 3.16 -14.29 9.34
CA THR A 131 3.62 -13.95 10.69
C THR A 131 5.08 -13.53 10.70
N PHE A 132 5.95 -14.23 9.97
CA PHE A 132 7.35 -13.86 9.83
C PHE A 132 7.49 -12.45 9.24
N ASP A 133 6.78 -12.16 8.16
CA ASP A 133 6.80 -10.86 7.50
C ASP A 133 6.31 -9.73 8.40
N MET A 134 5.29 -10.01 9.23
CA MET A 134 4.80 -9.05 10.21
C MET A 134 5.89 -8.69 11.22
N TYR A 135 6.59 -9.68 11.79
CA TYR A 135 7.63 -9.42 12.80
C TYR A 135 8.87 -8.78 12.18
N GLU A 136 9.28 -9.22 10.99
CA GLU A 136 10.44 -8.64 10.30
C GLU A 136 10.18 -7.19 9.89
N ASN A 137 8.99 -6.88 9.38
CA ASN A 137 8.63 -5.50 9.06
C ASN A 137 8.56 -4.61 10.30
N ARG A 138 8.04 -5.12 11.42
CA ARG A 138 8.01 -4.40 12.70
C ARG A 138 9.42 -4.09 13.21
N LYS A 139 10.30 -5.10 13.21
CA LYS A 139 11.71 -4.92 13.60
C LYS A 139 12.36 -3.79 12.80
N ASN A 140 12.20 -3.83 11.47
CA ASN A 140 12.78 -2.82 10.59
C ASN A 140 12.14 -1.43 10.77
N ALA A 141 10.83 -1.34 10.99
CA ALA A 141 10.16 -0.06 11.22
C ALA A 141 10.56 0.57 12.57
N ILE A 142 10.64 -0.23 13.64
CA ILE A 142 11.07 0.21 14.99
C ILE A 142 12.54 0.63 14.98
N SER A 143 13.44 -0.10 14.30
CA SER A 143 14.84 0.36 14.16
C SER A 143 14.94 1.72 13.47
N ASN A 144 13.92 2.11 12.72
CA ASN A 144 13.87 3.33 11.93
C ASN A 144 13.05 4.47 12.58
N SER A 145 12.36 4.21 13.70
CA SER A 145 11.61 5.23 14.48
C SER A 145 12.50 6.06 15.40
N HIS A 146 13.78 5.69 15.54
CA HIS A 146 14.77 6.41 16.34
C HIS A 146 14.33 6.67 17.80
N GLY A 147 13.62 5.71 18.42
CA GLY A 147 13.16 5.79 19.81
C GLY A 147 11.86 6.58 20.01
N CYS A 148 11.15 6.92 18.93
CA CYS A 148 9.84 7.57 19.03
C CYS A 148 8.78 6.58 19.55
N HIS A 149 8.40 6.74 20.81
CA HIS A 149 7.39 5.88 21.45
C HIS A 149 6.06 5.82 20.69
N HIS A 150 5.61 6.96 20.15
CA HIS A 150 4.35 7.02 19.41
C HIS A 150 4.39 6.19 18.12
N GLU A 151 5.46 6.34 17.33
CA GLU A 151 5.62 5.58 16.08
C GLU A 151 5.79 4.08 16.36
N GLU A 152 6.53 3.71 17.40
CA GLU A 152 6.72 2.31 17.79
C GLU A 152 5.39 1.64 18.17
N THR A 153 4.55 2.31 18.96
CA THR A 153 3.22 1.77 19.30
C THR A 153 2.34 1.60 18.07
N GLN A 154 2.43 2.51 17.09
CA GLN A 154 1.71 2.36 15.81
C GLN A 154 2.25 1.21 14.97
N PHE A 155 3.57 1.03 14.87
CA PHE A 155 4.16 -0.09 14.12
C PHE A 155 3.84 -1.45 14.74
N VAL A 156 3.78 -1.52 16.07
CA VAL A 156 3.33 -2.73 16.77
C VAL A 156 1.83 -2.96 16.56
N GLY A 157 0.99 -1.93 16.66
CA GLY A 157 -0.46 -2.06 16.52
C GLY A 157 -0.93 -2.39 15.09
N TYR A 158 -0.26 -1.84 14.08
CA TYR A 158 -0.74 -1.83 12.70
C TYR A 158 0.29 -2.42 11.72
N LYS A 159 -0.04 -3.58 11.15
CA LYS A 159 0.87 -4.36 10.29
C LYS A 159 0.99 -3.80 8.87
N GLY A 160 -0.09 -3.24 8.34
CA GLY A 160 -0.09 -2.56 7.04
C GLY A 160 0.80 -1.32 7.08
N VAL A 161 0.73 -0.53 8.16
CA VAL A 161 1.57 0.64 8.38
C VAL A 161 3.05 0.29 8.38
N SER A 162 3.50 -0.68 9.18
CA SER A 162 4.93 -1.05 9.25
C SER A 162 5.48 -1.55 7.92
N SER A 163 4.72 -2.42 7.22
CA SER A 163 5.13 -2.91 5.90
C SER A 163 5.18 -1.80 4.83
N MET A 164 4.19 -0.89 4.81
CA MET A 164 4.18 0.23 3.85
C MET A 164 5.23 1.29 4.19
N TYR A 165 5.53 1.52 5.47
CA TYR A 165 6.59 2.43 5.90
C TYR A 165 7.95 1.99 5.34
N ASN A 166 8.33 0.71 5.51
CA ASN A 166 9.61 0.20 5.04
C ASN A 166 9.79 0.34 3.52
N VAL A 167 8.76 -0.01 2.75
CA VAL A 167 8.78 0.13 1.28
C VAL A 167 8.82 1.61 0.90
N SER A 168 7.90 2.42 1.44
CA SER A 168 7.75 3.81 1.04
C SER A 168 8.96 4.66 1.41
N LYS A 169 9.58 4.39 2.57
CA LYS A 169 10.84 5.00 2.98
C LYS A 169 11.95 4.70 1.97
N SER A 170 12.17 3.42 1.66
CA SER A 170 13.21 2.98 0.72
C SER A 170 13.02 3.54 -0.68
N GLU A 171 11.76 3.63 -1.12
CA GLU A 171 11.41 4.22 -2.42
C GLU A 171 11.70 5.72 -2.47
N ALA A 172 11.36 6.45 -1.41
CA ALA A 172 11.58 7.89 -1.35
C ALA A 172 13.04 8.29 -1.11
N SER A 173 13.84 7.45 -0.44
CA SER A 173 15.29 7.65 -0.26
C SER A 173 16.13 7.14 -1.43
N GLY A 174 15.52 6.44 -2.41
CA GLY A 174 16.23 5.86 -3.54
C GLY A 174 17.23 4.77 -3.15
N SER A 175 16.95 4.08 -2.04
CA SER A 175 17.85 3.05 -1.49
C SER A 175 17.46 1.62 -1.89
N CYS A 176 16.41 1.47 -2.71
CA CYS A 176 16.06 0.21 -3.36
C CYS A 176 17.13 -0.21 -4.38
N SER A 177 17.31 -1.53 -4.55
CA SER A 177 18.23 -2.10 -5.55
C SER A 177 17.97 -1.64 -7.00
N ARG A 178 16.73 -1.31 -7.36
CA ARG A 178 16.39 -0.77 -8.68
C ARG A 178 16.99 0.62 -8.97
N TYR A 179 17.40 1.32 -7.93
CA TYR A 179 18.06 2.62 -8.01
C TYR A 179 19.58 2.51 -7.77
N ALA A 180 20.11 1.31 -7.52
CA ALA A 180 21.53 1.10 -7.39
C ALA A 180 22.21 1.25 -8.75
N SER A 181 23.16 2.19 -8.85
CA SER A 181 23.98 2.41 -10.04
C SER A 181 25.44 2.10 -9.69
N PRO A 182 25.91 0.85 -9.87
CA PRO A 182 27.30 0.50 -9.59
C PRO A 182 28.24 1.22 -10.56
N GLU A 183 29.36 1.74 -10.05
CA GLU A 183 30.33 2.50 -10.86
C GLU A 183 31.44 1.62 -11.42
N THR A 184 31.68 0.47 -10.78
CA THR A 184 32.74 -0.46 -11.16
C THR A 184 32.18 -1.84 -11.46
N VAL A 185 32.91 -2.58 -12.30
CA VAL A 185 32.58 -3.98 -12.62
C VAL A 185 32.60 -4.85 -11.36
N VAL A 186 33.50 -4.55 -10.42
CA VAL A 186 33.61 -5.26 -9.13
C VAL A 186 32.36 -5.01 -8.27
N GLU A 187 31.94 -3.75 -8.15
CA GLU A 187 30.72 -3.40 -7.40
C GLU A 187 29.47 -4.03 -8.02
N ALA A 188 29.37 -4.03 -9.37
CA ALA A 188 28.29 -4.69 -10.08
C ALA A 188 28.27 -6.22 -9.84
N ALA A 189 29.44 -6.86 -9.83
CA ALA A 189 29.55 -8.28 -9.53
C ALA A 189 29.14 -8.59 -8.08
N MET A 190 29.63 -7.81 -7.12
CA MET A 190 29.28 -7.97 -5.69
C MET A 190 27.78 -7.77 -5.45
N LEU A 191 27.16 -6.77 -6.08
CA LEU A 191 25.72 -6.54 -5.99
C LEU A 191 24.92 -7.74 -6.53
N ARG A 192 25.36 -8.33 -7.66
CA ARG A 192 24.75 -9.55 -8.18
C ARG A 192 24.90 -10.75 -7.25
N PHE A 193 26.08 -10.94 -6.63
CA PHE A 193 26.27 -12.01 -5.65
C PHE A 193 25.36 -11.85 -4.44
N MET A 194 25.20 -10.62 -3.93
CA MET A 194 24.26 -10.34 -2.84
C MET A 194 22.82 -10.66 -3.24
N ASP A 195 22.38 -10.23 -4.43
CA ASP A 195 21.04 -10.53 -4.93
C ASP A 195 20.81 -12.05 -5.09
N ILE A 196 21.82 -12.81 -5.51
CA ILE A 196 21.75 -14.28 -5.59
C ILE A 196 21.59 -14.88 -4.18
N GLN A 197 22.38 -14.42 -3.20
CA GLN A 197 22.29 -14.92 -1.82
C GLN A 197 20.91 -14.67 -1.22
N VAL A 198 20.34 -13.48 -1.42
CA VAL A 198 18.98 -13.15 -0.93
C VAL A 198 17.93 -14.04 -1.61
N LYS A 199 18.03 -14.25 -2.92
CA LYS A 199 17.16 -15.15 -3.70
C LYS A 199 17.23 -16.60 -3.23
N MET A 200 18.44 -17.09 -2.96
CA MET A 200 18.67 -18.46 -2.46
C MET A 200 18.11 -18.63 -1.05
N ALA A 201 18.28 -17.62 -0.18
CA ALA A 201 17.72 -17.63 1.17
C ALA A 201 16.17 -17.64 1.16
N ALA A 202 15.55 -17.02 0.15
CA ALA A 202 14.10 -17.02 -0.02
C ALA A 202 13.52 -18.36 -0.51
N ASN A 203 14.34 -19.23 -1.13
CA ASN A 203 13.94 -20.51 -1.72
C ASN A 203 14.93 -21.64 -1.35
N PRO A 204 15.06 -22.02 -0.06
CA PRO A 204 16.09 -22.96 0.40
C PRO A 204 15.92 -24.37 -0.16
N THR A 205 14.71 -24.77 -0.55
CA THR A 205 14.41 -26.10 -1.10
C THR A 205 14.62 -26.18 -2.62
N GLY A 206 14.99 -25.07 -3.28
CA GLY A 206 15.15 -25.00 -4.74
C GLY A 206 13.83 -24.90 -5.53
N VAL A 207 12.68 -25.05 -4.87
CA VAL A 207 11.36 -24.81 -5.47
C VAL A 207 11.02 -23.32 -5.39
N TYR A 208 10.60 -22.74 -6.52
CA TYR A 208 10.23 -21.33 -6.57
C TYR A 208 9.03 -21.01 -5.65
N ASN A 209 9.20 -19.99 -4.80
CA ASN A 209 8.12 -19.45 -3.99
C ASN A 209 7.11 -18.64 -4.83
N ILE A 210 5.99 -18.30 -4.19
CA ILE A 210 4.92 -17.48 -4.79
C ILE A 210 5.28 -16.00 -4.98
N SER A 211 6.34 -15.52 -4.32
CA SER A 211 6.67 -14.09 -4.18
C SER A 211 7.38 -13.54 -5.42
N CYS A 212 8.30 -14.30 -6.01
CA CYS A 212 9.02 -13.92 -7.21
C CYS A 212 8.26 -14.39 -8.47
N ASN A 213 7.37 -13.53 -8.99
CA ASN A 213 6.62 -13.80 -10.21
C ASN A 213 6.74 -12.67 -11.23
N GLU A 214 7.22 -13.01 -12.42
CA GLU A 214 7.42 -12.07 -13.52
C GLU A 214 6.27 -12.09 -14.54
N GLY A 215 5.41 -13.11 -14.53
CA GLY A 215 4.25 -13.15 -15.42
C GLY A 215 3.21 -14.17 -14.95
N ALA A 216 1.94 -13.77 -14.93
CA ALA A 216 0.81 -14.66 -14.67
C ALA A 216 0.08 -15.11 -15.95
N ALA A 217 0.31 -14.40 -17.07
CA ALA A 217 -0.23 -14.71 -18.38
C ALA A 217 0.85 -14.65 -19.45
N ARG A 218 0.58 -15.24 -20.62
CA ARG A 218 1.48 -15.22 -21.78
C ARG A 218 1.82 -13.78 -22.16
N GLY A 219 3.09 -13.50 -22.45
CA GLY A 219 3.58 -12.18 -22.82
C GLY A 219 3.96 -11.28 -21.63
N GLN A 220 3.36 -11.46 -20.45
CA GLN A 220 3.60 -10.56 -19.31
C GLN A 220 5.06 -10.51 -18.84
N ALA A 221 5.78 -11.64 -18.90
CA ALA A 221 7.18 -11.67 -18.52
C ALA A 221 8.04 -10.75 -19.40
N GLU A 222 7.72 -10.67 -20.70
CA GLU A 222 8.42 -9.80 -21.64
C GLU A 222 8.08 -8.32 -21.40
N ASP A 223 6.80 -8.01 -21.13
CA ASP A 223 6.38 -6.66 -20.76
C ASP A 223 7.09 -6.18 -19.48
N VAL A 224 7.28 -7.08 -18.51
CA VAL A 224 8.03 -6.83 -17.28
C VAL A 224 9.51 -6.57 -17.56
N ARG A 225 10.12 -7.35 -18.46
CA ARG A 225 11.51 -7.16 -18.88
C ARG A 225 11.70 -5.77 -19.51
N VAL A 226 10.82 -5.38 -20.41
CA VAL A 226 10.84 -4.05 -21.06
C VAL A 226 10.65 -2.93 -20.03
N ALA A 227 9.71 -3.09 -19.10
CA ALA A 227 9.49 -2.11 -18.03
C ALA A 227 10.72 -1.96 -17.12
N ALA A 228 11.39 -3.05 -16.77
CA ALA A 228 12.61 -3.04 -15.96
C ALA A 228 13.77 -2.32 -16.67
N LEU A 229 13.95 -2.56 -17.98
CA LEU A 229 14.96 -1.86 -18.78
C LEU A 229 14.69 -0.35 -18.87
N ASN A 230 13.43 0.05 -19.05
CA ASN A 230 13.05 1.46 -19.02
C ASN A 230 13.31 2.11 -17.65
N ALA A 231 13.05 1.39 -16.54
CA ALA A 231 13.36 1.88 -15.20
C ALA A 231 14.88 2.06 -15.00
N ALA A 232 15.70 1.11 -15.47
CA ALA A 232 17.16 1.20 -15.42
C ALA A 232 17.69 2.38 -16.25
N PHE A 233 17.13 2.59 -17.44
CA PHE A 233 17.48 3.75 -18.28
C PHE A 233 17.17 5.08 -17.57
N ARG A 234 15.99 5.19 -16.94
CA ARG A 234 15.58 6.39 -16.18
C ARG A 234 16.41 6.62 -14.93
N GLN A 235 16.95 5.57 -14.30
CA GLN A 235 17.89 5.72 -13.20
C GLN A 235 19.13 6.50 -13.65
N GLY A 236 19.65 6.21 -14.85
CA GLY A 236 20.78 6.95 -15.43
C GLY A 236 20.47 8.40 -15.84
N GLN A 237 19.19 8.78 -15.93
CA GLN A 237 18.77 10.14 -16.28
C GLN A 237 18.58 11.06 -15.07
N LYS A 238 18.77 10.56 -13.84
CA LYS A 238 18.67 11.39 -12.64
C LYS A 238 19.80 12.43 -12.62
N SER A 239 19.54 13.59 -11.99
CA SER A 239 20.57 14.60 -11.80
C SER A 239 21.70 14.06 -10.92
N LEU A 240 22.92 14.56 -11.14
CA LEU A 240 24.11 14.15 -10.37
C LEU A 240 23.88 14.29 -8.86
N GLY A 241 23.29 15.41 -8.41
CA GLY A 241 22.99 15.63 -7.00
C GLY A 241 22.05 14.57 -6.40
N LYS A 242 21.06 14.12 -7.18
CA LYS A 242 20.15 13.05 -6.75
C LYS A 242 20.85 11.69 -6.70
N LEU A 243 21.69 11.37 -7.67
CA LEU A 243 22.49 10.15 -7.65
C LEU A 243 23.44 10.10 -6.46
N LEU A 244 24.06 11.23 -6.09
CA LEU A 244 24.92 11.32 -4.92
C LEU A 244 24.14 11.14 -3.61
N ASP A 245 22.98 11.80 -3.44
CA ASP A 245 22.12 11.58 -2.27
C ASP A 245 21.72 10.11 -2.14
N GLU A 246 21.26 9.48 -3.23
CA GLU A 246 20.88 8.07 -3.24
C GLU A 246 22.04 7.16 -2.81
N LYS A 247 23.29 7.41 -3.22
CA LYS A 247 24.46 6.66 -2.75
C LYS A 247 24.66 6.79 -1.24
N TYR A 248 24.52 7.99 -0.68
CA TYR A 248 24.62 8.18 0.77
C TYR A 248 23.48 7.47 1.50
N GLN A 249 22.25 7.53 0.98
CA GLN A 249 21.11 6.81 1.56
C GLN A 249 21.31 5.28 1.49
N GLN A 250 21.86 4.76 0.39
CA GLN A 250 22.18 3.34 0.23
C GLN A 250 23.23 2.90 1.26
N LYS A 251 24.31 3.68 1.46
CA LYS A 251 25.28 3.42 2.54
C LYS A 251 24.63 3.38 3.92
N LYS A 252 23.82 4.40 4.23
CA LYS A 252 23.12 4.50 5.51
C LYS A 252 22.20 3.28 5.73
N GLN A 253 21.50 2.84 4.68
CA GLN A 253 20.71 1.62 4.75
C GLN A 253 21.59 0.40 5.01
N GLY A 254 22.67 0.21 4.26
CA GLY A 254 23.60 -0.90 4.47
C GLY A 254 24.12 -0.98 5.91
N TYR A 255 24.53 0.16 6.49
CA TYR A 255 25.00 0.20 7.89
C TYR A 255 23.93 -0.28 8.89
N SER A 256 22.66 0.01 8.65
CA SER A 256 21.58 -0.49 9.51
C SER A 256 21.45 -2.02 9.51
N PHE A 257 21.89 -2.68 8.44
CA PHE A 257 21.91 -4.14 8.32
C PHE A 257 23.23 -4.78 8.75
N ALA A 258 24.34 -4.04 8.74
CA ALA A 258 25.66 -4.54 9.12
C ALA A 258 25.87 -4.65 10.65
N HIS A 259 25.01 -4.00 11.45
CA HIS A 259 24.96 -4.13 12.91
C HIS A 259 26.34 -3.98 13.62
N GLY A 260 27.21 -3.07 13.15
CA GLY A 260 28.53 -2.82 13.76
C GLY A 260 29.63 -3.79 13.30
N CYS A 261 29.39 -4.60 12.27
CA CYS A 261 30.42 -5.46 11.69
C CYS A 261 31.39 -4.62 10.83
N ASN A 262 32.60 -4.36 11.36
CA ASN A 262 33.63 -3.56 10.70
C ASN A 262 33.95 -3.99 9.26
N TYR A 263 33.91 -5.30 8.96
CA TYR A 263 34.16 -5.81 7.61
C TYR A 263 33.05 -5.41 6.65
N GLU A 264 31.79 -5.64 7.04
CA GLU A 264 30.62 -5.33 6.22
C GLU A 264 30.48 -3.81 6.02
N GLU A 265 30.66 -3.03 7.08
CA GLU A 265 30.65 -1.57 7.01
C GLU A 265 31.79 -1.03 6.14
N GLY A 266 32.98 -1.64 6.21
CA GLY A 266 34.10 -1.31 5.32
C GLY A 266 33.78 -1.56 3.85
N LEU A 267 33.11 -2.68 3.53
CA LEU A 267 32.65 -2.99 2.17
C LEU A 267 31.57 -2.01 1.69
N ILE A 268 30.58 -1.70 2.52
CA ILE A 268 29.51 -0.75 2.19
C ILE A 268 30.07 0.67 1.99
N ASN A 269 31.07 1.06 2.79
CA ASN A 269 31.70 2.36 2.64
C ASN A 269 32.44 2.48 1.31
N LYS A 270 33.13 1.41 0.90
CA LYS A 270 33.87 1.37 -0.37
C LYS A 270 32.95 1.25 -1.59
N TYR A 271 31.86 0.48 -1.47
CA TYR A 271 30.95 0.14 -2.55
C TYR A 271 29.49 0.48 -2.16
N PRO A 272 29.06 1.75 -2.33
CA PRO A 272 27.76 2.23 -1.89
C PRO A 272 26.57 1.45 -2.46
N ALA A 273 26.66 0.96 -3.70
CA ALA A 273 25.56 0.25 -4.34
C ALA A 273 25.23 -1.06 -3.60
N LEU A 274 26.18 -1.65 -2.86
CA LEU A 274 25.93 -2.82 -2.01
C LEU A 274 24.92 -2.53 -0.91
N GLY A 275 24.90 -1.31 -0.40
CA GLY A 275 23.94 -0.86 0.60
C GLY A 275 22.49 -1.01 0.13
N ALA A 276 22.24 -0.91 -1.18
CA ALA A 276 20.93 -1.07 -1.80
C ALA A 276 20.49 -2.55 -1.95
N ALA A 277 21.44 -3.48 -1.92
CA ALA A 277 21.18 -4.92 -2.00
C ALA A 277 20.67 -5.49 -0.66
N PHE A 278 20.95 -4.82 0.46
CA PHE A 278 20.38 -5.17 1.76
C PHE A 278 18.88 -4.87 1.77
N ARG A 279 18.07 -5.93 1.74
CA ARG A 279 16.61 -5.86 1.73
C ARG A 279 16.06 -6.58 2.97
N SER A 280 14.90 -6.13 3.42
CA SER A 280 14.14 -6.87 4.45
C SER A 280 13.85 -8.28 3.98
N LYS A 281 14.05 -9.27 4.86
CA LYS A 281 13.74 -10.69 4.61
C LYS A 281 12.24 -10.94 4.38
N SER A 282 11.40 -9.95 4.63
CA SER A 282 9.96 -10.03 4.41
C SER A 282 9.59 -10.19 2.93
N TYR A 283 10.43 -9.74 2.00
CA TYR A 283 10.14 -9.80 0.57
C TYR A 283 10.93 -10.96 -0.05
N GLY A 284 10.23 -12.01 -0.51
CA GLY A 284 10.85 -13.25 -1.00
C GLY A 284 11.43 -13.16 -2.41
N TYR A 285 12.14 -12.07 -2.71
CA TYR A 285 12.73 -11.73 -4.02
C TYR A 285 14.20 -12.08 -4.14
#